data_AF-A0A2J5P802-F1
#
_entry.id   AF-A0A2J5P802-F1
#
_cell.length_a   1.000
_cell.length_b   1.000
_cell.length_c   1.000
_cell.angle_alpha   90.00
_cell.angle_beta   90.00
_cell.angle_gamma   90.00
#
_symmetry.space_group_name_H-M   'P 1'
#
loop_
_entity.id
_entity.type
_entity.pdbx_description
1 polymer ?
#
loop_
_entity_poly.entity_id
_entity_poly.type
_entity_poly.pdbx_seq_one_letter_code
_entity_poly.pdbx_strand_id
1 'polypeptide(L)' 'MKNNRICQILNIEKPVIQGPLSWLTDARLVAAVSNAGGLGVLGPNAGLTAETAVSTPEETAEKMREEIRKTKRLT' A
#
# COMPACT_ATOMS: atom_id res chain seq x y z
N MET A 1 21.25 -8.18 2.32
CA MET A 1 21.74 -7.65 1.04
C MET A 1 22.10 -6.16 1.17
N LYS A 2 23.20 -5.81 1.84
CA LYS A 2 23.55 -4.41 2.19
C LYS A 2 23.90 -3.48 1.01
N ASN A 3 24.02 -3.99 -0.22
CA ASN A 3 24.55 -3.25 -1.38
C ASN A 3 23.55 -3.06 -2.55
N ASN A 4 22.26 -3.28 -2.36
CA ASN A 4 21.30 -3.03 -3.45
C ASN A 4 20.94 -1.53 -3.53
N ARG A 5 21.12 -0.92 -4.71
CA ARG A 5 20.87 0.52 -4.94
C ARG A 5 19.41 0.93 -4.65
N ILE A 6 18.44 0.09 -5.01
CA ILE A 6 17.01 0.36 -4.79
C ILE A 6 16.67 0.29 -3.30
N CYS A 7 17.19 -0.71 -2.58
CA CYS A 7 17.06 -0.80 -1.13
C CYS A 7 17.57 0.46 -0.41
N GLN A 8 18.70 1.03 -0.86
CA GLN A 8 19.27 2.26 -0.30
C GLN A 8 18.41 3.49 -0.60
N ILE A 9 17.92 3.63 -1.83
CA ILE A 9 17.09 4.78 -2.24
C ILE A 9 15.74 4.77 -1.53
N LEU A 10 15.10 3.60 -1.43
CA LEU A 10 13.75 3.45 -0.89
C LEU A 10 13.72 3.15 0.62
N ASN A 11 14.89 2.97 1.24
CA ASN A 11 15.05 2.60 2.64
C ASN A 11 14.28 1.30 3.02
N ILE A 12 14.50 0.23 2.25
CA ILE A 12 13.90 -1.10 2.45
C ILE A 12 14.98 -2.19 2.51
N GLU A 13 14.70 -3.31 3.17
CA GLU A 13 15.66 -4.39 3.40
C GLU A 13 15.80 -5.36 2.21
N LYS A 14 14.71 -5.54 1.47
CA LYS A 14 14.58 -6.48 0.34
C LYS A 14 14.22 -5.70 -0.91
N PRO A 15 14.82 -6.02 -2.08
CA PRO A 15 14.51 -5.33 -3.34
C PRO A 15 13.20 -5.85 -3.93
N VAL A 16 12.14 -5.87 -3.12
CA VAL A 16 10.81 -6.37 -3.46
C VAL A 16 9.84 -5.21 -3.31
N ILE A 17 9.18 -4.87 -4.42
CA ILE A 17 8.15 -3.85 -4.47
C ILE A 17 6.86 -4.56 -4.87
N GLN A 18 5.84 -4.47 -4.02
CA GLN A 18 4.52 -4.99 -4.36
C GLN A 18 3.84 -4.02 -5.32
N GLY A 19 3.49 -4.49 -6.53
CA GLY A 19 2.86 -3.64 -7.55
C GLY A 19 1.46 -3.18 -7.13
N PRO A 20 1.06 -1.92 -7.39
CA PRO A 20 -0.26 -1.42 -7.02
C PRO A 20 -1.36 -2.12 -7.84
N LEU A 21 -2.18 -2.93 -7.19
CA LEU A 21 -3.25 -3.69 -7.83
C LEU A 21 -4.59 -3.09 -7.44
N SER A 22 -5.35 -2.60 -8.43
CA SER A 22 -6.66 -2.02 -8.16
C SER A 22 -7.59 -3.06 -7.54
N TRP A 23 -8.38 -2.64 -6.54
CA TRP A 23 -9.31 -3.49 -5.78
C TRP A 23 -8.69 -4.60 -4.92
N LEU A 24 -7.42 -4.97 -5.15
CA LEU A 24 -6.78 -6.08 -4.44
C LEU A 24 -5.90 -5.62 -3.28
N THR A 25 -5.33 -4.41 -3.38
CA THR A 25 -4.52 -3.86 -2.29
C THR A 25 -5.39 -3.34 -1.16
N ASP A 26 -4.95 -3.51 0.08
CA ASP A 26 -5.48 -2.85 1.26
C ASP A 26 -4.34 -2.51 2.24
N ALA A 27 -4.65 -1.82 3.32
CA ALA A 27 -3.68 -1.47 4.35
C ALA A 27 -2.97 -2.68 4.97
N ARG A 28 -3.62 -3.85 5.03
CA ARG A 28 -3.06 -5.05 5.65
C ARG A 28 -2.00 -5.67 4.75
N LEU A 29 -2.29 -5.83 3.46
CA LEU A 29 -1.34 -6.33 2.48
C LEU A 29 -0.13 -5.40 2.37
N VAL A 30 -0.37 -4.10 2.24
CA VAL A 30 0.69 -3.10 2.12
C VAL A 30 1.56 -3.09 3.37
N ALA A 31 0.97 -3.07 4.57
CA ALA A 31 1.73 -3.12 5.82
C ALA A 31 2.50 -4.44 5.98
N ALA A 32 1.93 -5.57 5.60
CA ALA A 32 2.61 -6.86 5.67
C ALA A 32 3.87 -6.90 4.78
N VAL A 33 3.79 -6.36 3.56
CA VAL A 33 4.96 -6.25 2.66
C VAL A 33 6.01 -5.33 3.26
N SER A 34 5.60 -4.17 3.77
CA SER A 34 6.51 -3.19 4.40
C SER A 34 7.21 -3.77 5.63
N ASN A 35 6.47 -4.42 6.53
CA ASN A 35 7.01 -5.06 7.74
C ASN A 35 7.91 -6.26 7.41
N ALA A 36 7.68 -6.93 6.29
CA ALA A 36 8.57 -7.98 5.79
C ALA A 36 9.86 -7.42 5.17
N GLY A 37 10.05 -6.10 5.14
CA GLY A 37 11.24 -5.42 4.64
C GLY A 37 11.19 -5.07 3.15
N GLY A 38 10.03 -5.17 2.49
CA GLY A 38 9.82 -4.70 1.12
C GLY A 38 9.15 -3.32 1.07
N LEU A 39 8.74 -2.87 -0.12
CA LEU A 39 7.90 -1.69 -0.29
C LEU A 39 6.48 -2.10 -0.68
N GLY A 40 5.52 -1.93 0.24
CA GLY A 40 4.10 -2.06 -0.05
C GLY A 40 3.56 -0.80 -0.75
N VAL A 41 2.62 -0.97 -1.69
CA VAL A 41 2.03 0.13 -2.47
C VAL A 41 0.50 -0.01 -2.53
N LEU A 42 -0.20 1.03 -2.08
CA LEU A 42 -1.66 1.13 -2.23
C LEU A 42 -2.01 1.42 -3.70
N GLY A 43 -2.83 0.57 -4.30
CA GLY A 43 -3.39 0.77 -5.63
C GLY A 43 -4.72 1.54 -5.60
N PRO A 44 -5.25 1.93 -6.77
CA PRO A 44 -6.55 2.59 -6.87
C PRO A 44 -7.65 1.73 -6.23
N ASN A 45 -8.59 2.35 -5.52
CA ASN A 45 -9.68 1.66 -4.82
C ASN A 45 -9.18 0.69 -3.72
N ALA A 46 -8.03 0.96 -3.12
CA ALA A 46 -7.52 0.13 -2.04
C ALA A 46 -8.52 0.02 -0.87
N GLY A 47 -8.66 -1.19 -0.33
CA GLY A 47 -9.57 -1.48 0.78
C GLY A 47 -11.07 -1.40 0.43
N LEU A 48 -11.43 -1.15 -0.84
CA LEU A 48 -12.82 -1.14 -1.28
C LEU A 48 -13.29 -2.55 -1.68
N THR A 49 -14.57 -2.80 -1.44
CA THR A 49 -15.32 -3.99 -1.84
C THR A 49 -16.50 -3.56 -2.71
N ALA A 50 -17.19 -4.52 -3.34
CA ALA A 50 -18.37 -4.21 -4.15
C ALA A 50 -19.43 -3.41 -3.35
N GLU A 51 -19.55 -3.67 -2.05
CA GLU A 51 -20.51 -3.01 -1.15
C GLU A 51 -20.04 -1.61 -0.69
N THR A 52 -18.74 -1.34 -0.72
CA THR A 52 -18.14 -0.08 -0.23
C THR A 52 -17.59 0.79 -1.36
N ALA A 53 -17.86 0.40 -2.61
CA ALA A 53 -17.54 1.15 -3.80
C ALA A 53 -18.18 2.54 -3.77
N VAL A 54 -17.42 3.55 -4.19
CA VAL A 54 -17.88 4.95 -4.28
C VAL A 54 -17.75 5.42 -5.74
N SER A 55 -18.58 6.38 -6.12
CA SER A 55 -18.72 6.79 -7.53
C SER A 55 -18.06 8.13 -7.86
N THR A 56 -17.59 8.86 -6.84
CA THR A 56 -16.96 10.17 -7.02
C THR A 56 -15.45 10.13 -6.72
N PRO A 57 -14.62 10.92 -7.43
CA PRO A 57 -13.20 11.04 -7.13
C PRO A 57 -12.91 11.50 -5.69
N GLU A 58 -13.74 12.39 -5.15
CA GLU A 58 -13.59 12.96 -3.80
C GLU A 58 -13.77 11.88 -2.73
N GLU A 59 -14.79 11.05 -2.85
CA GLU A 59 -15.03 9.93 -1.94
C GLU A 59 -13.93 8.87 -2.05
N THR A 60 -13.49 8.54 -3.28
CA THR A 60 -12.37 7.61 -3.51
C THR A 60 -11.10 8.14 -2.84
N ALA A 61 -10.85 9.45 -2.92
CA ALA A 61 -9.71 10.06 -2.27
C ALA A 61 -9.80 9.98 -0.73
N GLU A 62 -10.97 10.16 -0.13
CA GLU A 62 -11.11 10.01 1.32
C GLU A 62 -10.92 8.56 1.76
N LYS A 63 -11.45 7.59 1.01
CA LYS A 63 -11.20 6.16 1.26
C LYS A 63 -9.72 5.81 1.15
N MET A 64 -9.02 6.35 0.15
CA MET A 64 -7.57 6.21 0.05
C MET A 64 -6.86 6.82 1.28
N ARG A 65 -7.29 7.98 1.79
CA ARG A 65 -6.72 8.56 3.02
C ARG A 65 -6.96 7.67 4.23
N GLU A 66 -8.13 7.02 4.35
CA GLU A 66 -8.40 6.04 5.40
C GLU A 66 -7.41 4.86 5.34
N GLU A 67 -7.17 4.29 4.15
CA GLU A 67 -6.20 3.20 3.97
C GLU A 67 -4.76 3.63 4.27
N ILE A 68 -4.36 4.85 3.89
CA ILE A 68 -3.06 5.40 4.27
C ILE A 68 -2.94 5.49 5.80
N ARG A 69 -3.96 6.01 6.48
CA ARG A 69 -3.98 6.11 7.96
C ARG A 69 -3.95 4.75 8.63
N LYS A 70 -4.66 3.74 8.08
CA LYS A 70 -4.63 2.36 8.57
C LYS A 70 -3.24 1.75 8.40
N THR A 71 -2.63 1.91 7.22
CA THR A 71 -1.28 1.41 6.93
C THR A 71 -0.28 1.97 7.94
N LYS A 72 -0.30 3.28 8.20
CA LYS A 72 0.56 3.94 9.20
C LYS A 72 0.39 3.42 10.63
N ARG A 73 -0.73 2.76 10.97
CA ARG A 73 -0.93 2.15 12.30
C ARG A 73 -0.44 0.70 12.37
N LEU A 74 -0.21 0.08 11.21
CA LEU A 74 0.17 -1.34 11.09
C LEU A 74 1.68 -1.52 10.82
N THR A 75 2.38 -0.44 10.49
CA THR A 75 3.83 -0.37 10.25
C THR A 75 4.47 0.54 11.28
#